data_AF-A0A660Z0H3-F1
#
_entry.id   AF-A0A660Z0H3-F1
#
_cell.length_a   1.000
_cell.length_b   1.000
_cell.length_c   1.000
_cell.angle_alpha   90.00
_cell.angle_beta   90.00
_cell.angle_gamma   90.00
#
_symmetry.space_group_name_H-M   'P 1'
#
loop_
_entity.id
_entity.type
_entity.pdbx_description
1 polymer ?
#
loop_
_entity_poly.entity_id
_entity_poly.type
_entity_poly.pdbx_seq_one_letter_code
_entity_poly.pdbx_strand_id
1 'polypeptide(L)' 'INAAYAIRIGEKTGSLAPGKQADLLILDAHSYVHIPYEFGRNLVETVIKKGKIVWSTEDPA' A
#
# COMPACT_ATOMS: atom_id res chain seq x y z
N ILE A 1 8.51 4.70 4.67
CA ILE A 1 9.96 4.99 4.74
C ILE A 1 10.55 4.54 6.08
N ASN A 2 10.23 5.20 7.20
CA ASN A 2 10.86 4.92 8.51
C ASN A 2 10.76 3.44 8.93
N ALA A 3 9.59 2.83 8.81
CA ALA A 3 9.39 1.42 9.12
C ALA A 3 10.32 0.48 8.32
N ALA A 4 10.55 0.78 7.04
CA ALA A 4 11.43 -0.03 6.18
C ALA A 4 12.91 0.13 6.57
N TYR A 5 13.35 1.34 6.91
CA TYR A 5 14.72 1.57 7.40
C TYR A 5 14.95 0.96 8.79
N ALA A 6 13.97 0.99 9.68
CA ALA A 6 14.05 0.39 11.02
C ALA A 6 14.38 -1.11 10.97
N ILE A 7 13.98 -1.80 9.91
CA ILE A 7 14.25 -3.24 9.69
C ILE A 7 15.23 -3.51 8.53
N ARG A 8 16.04 -2.51 8.13
CA ARG A 8 17.11 -2.61 7.13
C ARG A 8 16.67 -3.03 5.72
N ILE A 9 15.44 -2.71 5.33
CA ILE A 9 14.90 -2.95 3.97
C ILE A 9 14.49 -1.67 3.25
N GLY A 10 14.95 -0.50 3.71
CA GLY A 10 14.61 0.82 3.16
C GLY A 10 14.99 1.00 1.68
N GLU A 11 16.10 0.40 1.25
CA GLU A 11 16.51 0.41 -0.16
C GLU A 11 15.57 -0.39 -1.07
N LYS A 12 14.83 -1.36 -0.50
CA LYS A 12 13.95 -2.26 -1.25
C LYS A 12 12.49 -1.88 -1.20
N THR A 13 12.00 -1.33 -0.08
CA THR A 13 10.57 -1.11 0.18
C THR A 13 10.30 0.20 0.92
N GLY A 14 9.02 0.56 1.08
CA GLY A 14 8.62 1.69 1.93
C GLY A 14 8.63 3.05 1.25
N SER A 15 8.86 3.10 -0.07
CA SER A 15 8.62 4.26 -0.95
C SER A 15 8.36 3.78 -2.39
N LEU A 16 7.70 4.61 -3.19
CA LEU A 16 7.46 4.35 -4.61
C LEU A 16 8.54 5.04 -5.44
N ALA A 17 9.46 4.25 -6.01
CA ALA A 17 10.55 4.74 -6.85
C ALA A 17 11.03 3.62 -7.80
N PRO A 18 11.59 3.96 -8.98
CA PRO A 18 12.22 2.98 -9.84
C PRO A 18 13.26 2.12 -9.10
N GLY A 19 13.30 0.82 -9.40
CA GLY A 19 14.20 -0.15 -8.76
C GLY A 19 13.73 -0.69 -7.41
N LYS A 20 12.72 -0.09 -6.76
CA LYS A 20 12.12 -0.64 -5.53
C LYS A 20 11.07 -1.71 -5.83
N GLN A 21 10.82 -2.57 -4.85
CA GLN A 21 9.80 -3.61 -4.96
C GLN A 21 8.41 -2.95 -5.10
N ALA A 22 7.62 -3.42 -6.06
CA ALA A 22 6.26 -2.96 -6.30
C ALA A 22 5.29 -3.50 -5.23
N ASP A 23 5.39 -2.91 -4.04
CA ASP A 23 4.50 -3.10 -2.91
C ASP A 23 3.71 -1.81 -2.68
N LEU A 24 2.42 -1.79 -3.02
CA LEU A 24 1.59 -0.59 -2.92
C LEU A 24 0.11 -0.92 -2.75
N LEU A 25 -0.63 0.08 -2.27
CA LEU A 25 -2.08 0.02 -2.08
C LEU A 25 -2.75 1.01 -3.03
N ILE A 26 -3.88 0.62 -3.60
CA ILE A 26 -4.87 1.54 -4.18
C ILE A 26 -5.95 1.70 -3.12
N LEU A 27 -6.32 2.94 -2.81
CA LEU A 27 -7.25 3.27 -1.73
C LEU A 27 -8.42 4.09 -2.28
N ASP A 28 -9.64 3.74 -1.86
CA ASP A 28 -10.84 4.58 -1.99
C ASP A 28 -10.79 5.70 -0.96
N ALA A 29 -9.97 6.72 -1.22
CA ALA A 29 -9.85 7.88 -0.36
C ALA A 29 -9.69 9.16 -1.19
N HIS A 30 -10.45 10.19 -0.85
CA HIS A 30 -10.37 11.49 -1.52
C HIS A 30 -9.01 12.18 -1.36
N SER A 31 -8.31 11.92 -0.26
CA SER A 31 -7.00 12.51 0.04
C SER A 31 -6.26 11.65 1.06
N TYR A 32 -4.93 11.61 0.96
CA TYR A 32 -4.08 10.91 1.92
C TYR A 32 -4.23 11.42 3.36
N VAL A 33 -4.63 12.70 3.52
CA VAL A 33 -4.84 13.34 4.82
C VAL A 33 -6.02 12.73 5.57
N HIS A 34 -7.01 12.17 4.85
CA HIS A 34 -8.23 11.62 5.45
C HIS A 34 -8.07 10.16 5.87
N ILE A 35 -7.09 9.43 5.33
CA ILE A 35 -6.83 8.01 5.65
C ILE A 35 -6.84 7.74 7.17
N PRO A 36 -6.12 8.49 8.03
CA PRO A 36 -6.11 8.22 9.47
C PRO A 36 -7.40 8.60 10.20
N TYR A 37 -8.37 9.27 9.57
CA TYR A 37 -9.62 9.73 10.19
C TYR A 37 -10.84 8.90 9.79
N GLU A 38 -10.76 8.12 8.70
CA GLU A 38 -11.85 7.27 8.22
C GLU A 38 -11.87 5.91 8.92
N PHE A 39 -12.11 5.93 10.24
CA PHE A 39 -12.21 4.72 11.04
C PHE A 39 -13.48 3.92 10.74
N GLY A 40 -13.39 2.58 10.85
CA GLY A 40 -14.54 1.68 10.76
C GLY A 40 -14.88 1.17 9.35
N ARG A 41 -14.17 1.65 8.32
CA ARG A 41 -14.25 1.14 6.95
C ARG A 41 -12.88 0.65 6.48
N ASN A 42 -12.86 -0.40 5.65
CA ASN A 42 -11.66 -0.74 4.90
C ASN A 42 -11.60 0.11 3.63
N LEU A 43 -10.62 1.01 3.54
CA LEU A 43 -10.42 1.89 2.37
C LEU A 43 -9.59 1.24 1.27
N VAL A 44 -8.96 0.10 1.54
CA VAL A 44 -8.13 -0.54 0.54
C VAL A 44 -9.05 -1.01 -0.58
N GLU A 45 -8.71 -0.72 -1.85
CA GLU A 45 -9.39 -1.24 -3.04
C GLU A 45 -8.57 -2.33 -3.75
N THR A 46 -7.24 -2.22 -3.72
CA THR A 46 -6.34 -3.23 -4.28
C THR A 46 -5.04 -3.28 -3.48
N VAL A 47 -4.54 -4.50 -3.23
CA VAL A 47 -3.22 -4.74 -2.66
C VAL A 47 -2.32 -5.33 -3.74
N ILE A 48 -1.21 -4.67 -4.02
CA ILE A 48 -0.18 -5.17 -4.92
C ILE A 48 1.06 -5.53 -4.09
N LYS A 49 1.53 -6.76 -4.22
CA LYS A 49 2.73 -7.27 -3.55
C LYS A 49 3.68 -7.87 -4.57
N LYS A 50 4.95 -7.42 -4.59
CA LYS A 50 5.95 -7.87 -5.57
C LYS A 50 5.44 -7.79 -7.02
N GLY A 51 4.65 -6.76 -7.34
CA GLY A 51 4.06 -6.55 -8.66
C GLY A 51 2.88 -7.46 -9.00
N LYS A 52 2.35 -8.23 -8.04
CA LYS A 52 1.16 -9.07 -8.22
C LYS A 52 0.00 -8.52 -7.42
N ILE A 53 -1.19 -8.46 -8.02
CA ILE A 53 -2.42 -8.20 -7.29
C ILE A 53 -2.66 -9.43 -6.39
N VAL A 54 -2.76 -9.20 -5.09
CA VAL A 54 -3.03 -10.25 -4.08
C VAL A 54 -4.38 -10.08 -3.41
N TRP A 55 -5.06 -8.96 -3.68
CA TRP A 55 -6.40 -8.64 -3.20
C TRP A 55 -6.98 -7.52 -4.06
N SER A 56 -8.27 -7.60 -4.38
CA SER A 56 -9.06 -6.53 -4.98
C SER A 56 -10.51 -6.62 -4.52
N THR A 57 -11.20 -5.48 -4.39
CA THR A 57 -12.66 -5.45 -4.12
C THR A 57 -13.49 -6.03 -5.26
N GLU A 58 -12.95 -6.03 -6.49
CA GLU A 58 -13.59 -6.61 -7.67
C GLU A 58 -13.39 -8.12 -7.76
N ASP A 59 -12.49 -8.70 -6.96
CA ASP A 59 -12.22 -10.14 -6.95
C ASP A 59 -13.26 -10.84 -6.05
N PRO A 60 -14.21 -11.60 -6.63
CA PRO A 60 -15.22 -12.31 -5.87
C PRO A 60 -14.56 -13.56 -5.27
N ALA A 61 -13.84 -13.38 -4.16
CA ALA A 61 -13.42 -14.52 -3.35
C ALA A 61 -14.63 -15.36 -2.90
#